data_AF-A0A962EC46-F1
#
_entry.id   AF-A0A962EC46-F1
#
_cell.length_a   1.000
_cell.length_b   1.000
_cell.length_c   1.000
_cell.angle_alpha   90.00
_cell.angle_beta   90.00
_cell.angle_gamma   90.00
#
_symmetry.space_group_name_H-M   'P 1'
#
loop_
_entity.id
_entity.type
_entity.pdbx_description
1 polymer ?
#
loop_
_entity_poly.entity_id
_entity_poly.type
_entity_poly.pdbx_seq_one_letter_code
_entity_poly.pdbx_strand_id
1 'polypeptide(L)'
;MSDMQYRPFGPVESIGFDNGQTLTKVWDQNYWPDAVNSPAFSYDFTTDSVGNIIRIDSSTDPTRSYGYDRLDRLNEVRAANQSLIESYSYDATGNRISRTSGGATEAYGYANTPMAPVLPGSPGYGDYSHRLQSVGTTPRTYDEVGNTLTGIPALNAQGVQAEYDVRNRITGLRMAANSYIARYEYNGRGERVAKNVGTDALLYLYDESGQLLGRYATNTNPGNTFALDEELVWLDNMPVASFRVENGSPVVRGVLTDHLNTPRALTALHGGNQSAGTIVWRWSLTSRDASGNNAFGTNSADEDPDGNGAATLFDLRFPGQQYEAQSGLHYNYFRDYEPGTGRYVASDPIGLRGGPATFEYSRSAPLVVYDSLGLLSIDPSCRTCNQYGDKEPKVESAARTACETVFMSITNISLAMCVYERCRSDGVIMCDGQKCKDNSWLGHYTPGSRLNEARTKWELDYHGEIFLCMRQDSTSPMWETKWHDVILHEFAHSCTWMHGMGQGVPFDKSWAFYD
;
A
#
# COMPACT_ATOMS: atom_id res chain seq x y z
N MET A 1 -26.94 -5.77 4.01
CA MET A 1 -25.83 -6.36 4.81
C MET A 1 -26.33 -6.51 6.24
N SER A 2 -26.08 -7.65 6.86
CA SER A 2 -26.48 -7.95 8.24
C SER A 2 -25.35 -8.63 9.02
N ASP A 3 -25.49 -8.64 10.34
CA ASP A 3 -24.72 -9.49 11.27
C ASP A 3 -23.19 -9.36 11.14
N MET A 4 -22.70 -8.14 10.90
CA MET A 4 -21.25 -7.90 10.82
C MET A 4 -20.58 -8.14 12.17
N GLN A 5 -19.51 -8.93 12.17
CA GLN A 5 -18.71 -9.23 13.35
C GLN A 5 -17.26 -8.82 13.15
N TYR A 6 -16.60 -8.46 14.24
CA TYR A 6 -15.22 -8.01 14.28
C TYR A 6 -14.45 -8.81 15.33
N ARG A 7 -13.17 -9.06 15.07
CA ARG A 7 -12.27 -9.54 16.11
C ARG A 7 -12.06 -8.44 17.16
N PRO A 8 -11.79 -8.79 18.43
CA PRO A 8 -11.39 -7.80 19.42
C PRO A 8 -10.23 -6.94 18.91
N PHE A 9 -10.43 -5.62 18.85
CA PHE A 9 -9.45 -4.65 18.32
C PHE A 9 -8.85 -5.03 16.96
N GLY A 10 -9.63 -5.70 16.11
CA GLY A 10 -9.12 -6.34 14.90
C GLY A 10 -10.05 -6.18 13.69
N PRO A 11 -9.69 -6.82 12.57
CA PRO A 11 -10.43 -6.69 11.32
C PRO A 11 -11.81 -7.34 11.40
N VAL A 12 -12.62 -7.08 10.37
CA VAL A 12 -13.88 -7.78 10.12
C VAL A 12 -13.65 -9.29 10.11
N GLU A 13 -14.44 -9.99 10.91
CA GLU A 13 -14.47 -11.45 11.00
C GLU A 13 -15.55 -12.05 10.12
N SER A 14 -16.74 -11.45 10.06
CA SER A 14 -17.79 -11.93 9.17
C SER A 14 -18.75 -10.84 8.70
N ILE A 15 -19.32 -11.05 7.50
CA ILE A 15 -20.39 -10.23 6.91
C ILE A 15 -21.44 -11.15 6.28
N GLY A 16 -22.72 -10.90 6.58
CA GLY A 16 -23.87 -11.45 5.87
C GLY A 16 -24.36 -10.51 4.77
N PHE A 17 -24.63 -11.07 3.59
CA PHE A 17 -25.25 -10.37 2.47
C PHE A 17 -26.72 -10.77 2.33
N ASP A 18 -27.55 -9.85 1.85
CA ASP A 18 -29.02 -10.02 1.82
C ASP A 18 -29.49 -11.11 0.83
N ASN A 19 -28.58 -11.57 -0.04
CA ASN A 19 -28.80 -12.69 -0.97
C ASN A 19 -28.41 -14.07 -0.39
N GLY A 20 -28.08 -14.14 0.90
CA GLY A 20 -27.67 -15.38 1.58
C GLY A 20 -26.19 -15.75 1.41
N GLN A 21 -25.40 -14.96 0.66
CA GLN A 21 -23.95 -15.09 0.69
C GLN A 21 -23.40 -14.62 2.03
N THR A 22 -22.29 -15.21 2.43
CA THR A 22 -21.51 -14.80 3.59
C THR A 22 -20.05 -14.67 3.20
N LEU A 23 -19.34 -13.82 3.93
CA LEU A 23 -17.88 -13.75 3.90
C LEU A 23 -17.39 -13.89 5.34
N THR A 24 -16.58 -14.91 5.61
CA THR A 24 -15.96 -15.14 6.93
C THR A 24 -14.46 -15.17 6.77
N LYS A 25 -13.75 -14.41 7.60
CA LYS A 25 -12.28 -14.37 7.68
C LYS A 25 -11.84 -14.86 9.05
N VAL A 26 -11.10 -15.95 9.06
CA VAL A 26 -10.58 -16.61 10.25
C VAL A 26 -9.11 -16.27 10.39
N TRP A 27 -8.72 -15.95 11.63
CA TRP A 27 -7.37 -15.54 11.98
C TRP A 27 -6.88 -16.39 13.15
N ASP A 28 -5.58 -16.70 13.16
CA ASP A 28 -4.93 -17.37 14.28
C ASP A 28 -4.74 -16.41 15.48
N GLN A 29 -4.00 -16.85 16.50
CA GLN A 29 -3.73 -16.03 17.70
C GLN A 29 -2.73 -14.89 17.45
N ASN A 30 -1.98 -14.94 16.36
CA ASN A 30 -1.05 -13.90 15.92
C ASN A 30 -1.69 -12.93 14.90
N TYR A 31 -3.00 -13.07 14.63
CA TYR A 31 -3.70 -12.36 13.56
C TYR A 31 -3.15 -12.63 12.15
N TRP A 32 -2.55 -13.80 11.94
CA TRP A 32 -2.27 -14.29 10.60
C TRP A 32 -3.52 -14.95 10.00
N PRO A 33 -3.69 -14.88 8.67
CA PRO A 33 -4.84 -15.48 8.01
C PRO A 33 -4.80 -17.00 8.16
N ASP A 34 -5.91 -17.57 8.63
CA ASP A 34 -6.11 -19.01 8.80
C ASP A 34 -7.10 -19.56 7.75
N ALA A 35 -8.20 -18.85 7.51
CA ALA A 35 -9.12 -19.18 6.42
C ALA A 35 -9.92 -17.98 5.92
N VAL A 36 -10.38 -18.02 4.67
CA VAL A 36 -11.42 -17.13 4.14
C VAL A 36 -12.46 -17.97 3.43
N ASN A 37 -13.71 -17.86 3.89
CA ASN A 37 -14.80 -18.72 3.46
C ASN A 37 -16.01 -17.91 3.00
N SER A 38 -16.53 -18.31 1.84
CA SER A 38 -17.78 -17.84 1.25
C SER A 38 -18.39 -18.99 0.45
N PRO A 39 -19.71 -19.04 0.22
CA PRO A 39 -20.27 -19.99 -0.74
C PRO A 39 -19.67 -19.85 -2.15
N ALA A 40 -19.10 -18.69 -2.49
CA ALA A 40 -18.44 -18.45 -3.78
C ALA A 40 -17.03 -19.05 -3.91
N PHE A 41 -16.29 -19.15 -2.79
CA PHE A 41 -14.93 -19.65 -2.71
C PHE A 41 -14.53 -19.98 -1.27
N SER A 42 -13.60 -20.91 -1.09
CA SER A 42 -13.02 -21.25 0.21
C SER A 42 -11.52 -21.40 0.07
N TYR A 43 -10.77 -20.74 0.97
CA TYR A 43 -9.32 -20.75 1.03
C TYR A 43 -8.88 -20.99 2.47
N ASP A 44 -8.18 -22.10 2.70
CA ASP A 44 -7.54 -22.42 3.98
C ASP A 44 -6.03 -22.19 3.84
N PHE A 45 -5.47 -21.41 4.77
CA PHE A 45 -4.09 -20.97 4.73
C PHE A 45 -3.22 -21.78 5.69
N THR A 46 -2.03 -22.16 5.25
CA THR A 46 -0.97 -22.61 6.15
C THR A 46 0.16 -21.60 6.10
N THR A 47 0.58 -21.12 7.26
CA THR A 47 1.68 -20.17 7.40
C THR A 47 2.93 -20.83 8.00
N ASP A 48 4.11 -20.25 7.72
CA ASP A 48 5.34 -20.60 8.43
C ASP A 48 5.49 -19.82 9.75
N SER A 49 6.62 -19.99 10.44
CA SER A 49 6.88 -19.33 11.73
C SER A 49 7.07 -17.82 11.68
N VAL A 50 7.14 -17.22 10.49
CA VAL A 50 7.26 -15.76 10.29
C VAL A 50 6.05 -15.17 9.57
N GLY A 51 5.05 -15.98 9.26
CA GLY A 51 3.75 -15.55 8.74
C GLY A 51 3.61 -15.63 7.23
N ASN A 52 4.61 -16.17 6.52
CA ASN A 52 4.48 -16.38 5.08
C ASN A 52 3.47 -17.49 4.80
N ILE A 53 2.57 -17.29 3.82
CA ILE A 53 1.61 -18.31 3.40
C ILE A 53 2.33 -19.37 2.55
N ILE A 54 2.60 -20.54 3.12
CA ILE A 54 3.28 -21.66 2.45
C ILE A 54 2.31 -22.60 1.73
N ARG A 55 1.00 -22.51 2.02
CA ARG A 55 -0.02 -23.32 1.35
C ARG A 55 -1.37 -22.64 1.36
N ILE A 56 -2.11 -22.78 0.27
CA ILE A 56 -3.53 -22.44 0.16
C ILE A 56 -4.25 -23.67 -0.35
N ASP A 57 -5.05 -24.29 0.52
CA ASP A 57 -6.00 -25.32 0.14
C ASP A 57 -7.33 -24.66 -0.25
N SER A 58 -8.01 -25.22 -1.25
CA SER A 58 -9.29 -24.69 -1.71
C SER A 58 -10.20 -25.80 -2.21
N SER A 59 -11.49 -25.66 -1.96
CA SER A 59 -12.54 -26.56 -2.48
C SER A 59 -13.10 -26.11 -3.83
N THR A 60 -12.86 -24.85 -4.21
CA THR A 60 -13.41 -24.22 -5.42
C THR A 60 -12.38 -23.94 -6.49
N ASP A 61 -11.12 -23.81 -6.10
CA ASP A 61 -9.99 -23.58 -6.98
C ASP A 61 -8.86 -24.60 -6.67
N PRO A 62 -7.92 -24.84 -7.59
CA PRO A 62 -6.74 -25.65 -7.33
C PRO A 62 -5.91 -25.23 -6.10
N THR A 63 -5.55 -26.21 -5.26
CA THR A 63 -4.58 -26.03 -4.16
C THR A 63 -3.20 -25.60 -4.67
N ARG A 64 -2.53 -24.73 -3.91
CA ARG A 64 -1.15 -24.27 -4.18
C ARG A 64 -0.27 -24.36 -2.95
N SER A 65 1.03 -24.59 -3.18
CA SER A 65 2.08 -24.47 -2.16
C SER A 65 3.11 -23.45 -2.61
N TYR A 66 3.70 -22.73 -1.67
CA TYR A 66 4.55 -21.57 -1.91
C TYR A 66 5.88 -21.73 -1.18
N GLY A 67 6.96 -21.39 -1.87
CA GLY A 67 8.31 -21.33 -1.33
C GLY A 67 8.80 -19.90 -1.22
N TYR A 68 9.66 -19.65 -0.25
CA TYR A 68 10.26 -18.34 0.00
C TYR A 68 11.79 -18.46 0.10
N ASP A 69 12.49 -17.40 -0.27
CA ASP A 69 13.93 -17.30 0.00
C ASP A 69 14.22 -16.79 1.42
N ARG A 70 15.50 -16.61 1.77
CA ARG A 70 15.91 -16.20 3.12
C ARG A 70 15.52 -14.77 3.50
N LEU A 71 15.00 -13.99 2.56
CA LEU A 71 14.51 -12.63 2.78
C LEU A 71 12.98 -12.57 2.65
N ASP A 72 12.31 -13.71 2.78
CA ASP A 72 10.85 -13.85 2.72
C ASP A 72 10.24 -13.44 1.37
N ARG A 73 11.04 -13.49 0.30
CA ARG A 73 10.55 -13.23 -1.07
C ARG A 73 10.02 -14.51 -1.68
N LEU A 74 8.83 -14.46 -2.28
CA LEU A 74 8.21 -15.62 -2.94
C LEU A 74 9.11 -16.12 -4.08
N ASN A 75 9.64 -17.33 -3.97
CA ASN A 75 10.56 -17.88 -4.97
C ASN A 75 10.00 -19.11 -5.70
N GLU A 76 8.95 -19.75 -5.20
CA GLU A 76 8.35 -20.91 -5.84
C GLU A 76 6.83 -20.95 -5.65
N VAL A 77 6.12 -21.44 -6.66
CA VAL A 77 4.72 -21.82 -6.63
C VAL A 77 4.61 -23.24 -7.18
N ARG A 78 3.95 -24.13 -6.43
CA ARG A 78 3.79 -25.54 -6.75
C ARG A 78 2.32 -25.95 -6.72
N ALA A 79 1.96 -26.90 -7.57
CA ALA A 79 0.66 -27.55 -7.53
C ALA A 79 0.54 -28.47 -6.29
N ALA A 80 -0.66 -28.99 -6.04
CA ALA A 80 -0.93 -29.91 -4.93
C ALA A 80 -0.01 -31.14 -4.91
N ASN A 81 0.33 -31.67 -6.10
CA ASN A 81 1.24 -32.80 -6.30
C ASN A 81 2.74 -32.40 -6.27
N GLN A 82 3.06 -31.17 -5.83
CA GLN A 82 4.40 -30.58 -5.77
C GLN A 82 5.08 -30.31 -7.11
N SER A 83 4.39 -30.48 -8.25
CA SER A 83 4.94 -30.06 -9.55
C SER A 83 5.15 -28.54 -9.57
N LEU A 84 6.29 -28.12 -10.10
CA LEU A 84 6.62 -26.70 -10.25
C LEU A 84 5.64 -26.04 -11.22
N ILE A 85 4.97 -24.98 -10.77
CA ILE A 85 4.15 -24.11 -11.61
C ILE A 85 5.00 -22.93 -12.05
N GLU A 86 5.56 -22.21 -11.08
CA GLU A 86 6.45 -21.09 -11.30
C GLU A 86 7.60 -21.06 -10.29
N SER A 87 8.76 -20.58 -10.71
CA SER A 87 9.85 -20.19 -9.79
C SER A 87 10.42 -18.83 -10.17
N TYR A 88 10.89 -18.10 -9.18
CA TYR A 88 11.49 -16.79 -9.33
C TYR A 88 12.86 -16.78 -8.68
N SER A 89 13.80 -16.04 -9.28
CA SER A 89 15.07 -15.75 -8.64
C SER A 89 15.29 -14.25 -8.56
N TYR A 90 16.08 -13.84 -7.59
CA TYR A 90 16.29 -12.44 -7.27
C TYR A 90 17.77 -12.15 -7.06
N ASP A 91 18.19 -10.93 -7.40
CA ASP A 91 19.49 -10.43 -6.99
C ASP A 91 19.52 -10.02 -5.50
N ALA A 92 20.70 -9.65 -5.00
CA ALA A 92 20.91 -9.24 -3.62
C ALA A 92 20.20 -7.93 -3.24
N THR A 93 19.79 -7.14 -4.24
CA THR A 93 19.16 -5.83 -4.04
C THR A 93 17.65 -5.84 -4.21
N GLY A 94 17.05 -6.97 -4.60
CA GLY A 94 15.59 -7.14 -4.71
C GLY A 94 15.05 -7.26 -6.13
N ASN A 95 15.88 -7.13 -7.18
CA ASN A 95 15.37 -7.30 -8.54
C ASN A 95 15.09 -8.78 -8.82
N ARG A 96 13.92 -9.08 -9.41
CA ARG A 96 13.64 -10.40 -9.97
C ARG A 96 14.46 -10.61 -11.24
N ILE A 97 15.41 -11.53 -11.24
CA ILE A 97 16.33 -11.78 -12.37
C ILE A 97 15.88 -12.93 -13.27
N SER A 98 14.94 -13.77 -12.82
CA SER A 98 14.28 -14.75 -13.69
C SER A 98 12.89 -15.14 -13.21
N ARG A 99 12.10 -15.65 -14.16
CA ARG A 99 10.87 -16.40 -13.92
C ARG A 99 10.89 -17.67 -14.75
N THR A 100 10.65 -18.82 -14.13
CA THR A 100 10.42 -20.08 -14.84
C THR A 100 8.94 -20.41 -14.78
N SER A 101 8.33 -20.76 -15.91
CA SER A 101 6.93 -21.20 -16.00
C SER A 101 6.79 -22.23 -17.12
N GLY A 102 6.05 -23.32 -16.88
CA GLY A 102 5.87 -24.38 -17.88
C GLY A 102 7.19 -25.03 -18.35
N GLY A 103 8.23 -25.00 -17.51
CA GLY A 103 9.58 -25.49 -17.84
C GLY A 103 10.45 -24.52 -18.65
N ALA A 104 9.92 -23.39 -19.12
CA ALA A 104 10.68 -22.35 -19.79
C ALA A 104 11.13 -21.29 -18.79
N THR A 105 12.39 -20.84 -18.90
CA THR A 105 12.95 -19.78 -18.03
C THR A 105 13.12 -18.50 -18.84
N GLU A 106 12.48 -17.45 -18.38
CA GLU A 106 12.60 -16.09 -18.88
C GLU A 106 13.56 -15.30 -17.98
N ALA A 107 14.60 -14.72 -18.60
CA ALA A 107 15.61 -13.93 -17.91
C ALA A 107 15.25 -12.45 -17.92
N TYR A 108 15.46 -11.77 -16.79
CA TYR A 108 15.15 -10.35 -16.62
C TYR A 108 16.47 -9.59 -16.57
N GLY A 109 16.75 -8.81 -17.60
CA GLY A 109 17.98 -8.05 -17.75
C GLY A 109 17.85 -6.67 -17.11
N TYR A 110 18.84 -6.27 -16.31
CA TYR A 110 18.87 -4.95 -15.66
C TYR A 110 20.02 -4.10 -16.18
N ALA A 111 19.89 -2.79 -16.00
CA ALA A 111 20.93 -1.83 -16.37
C ALA A 111 22.24 -2.21 -15.66
N ASN A 112 23.31 -2.31 -16.45
CA ASN A 112 24.63 -2.73 -15.99
C ASN A 112 25.77 -2.04 -16.76
N THR A 113 25.50 -0.90 -17.40
CA THR A 113 26.47 -0.23 -18.26
C THR A 113 27.54 0.47 -17.41
N PRO A 114 28.84 0.13 -17.53
CA PRO A 114 29.88 0.83 -16.80
C PRO A 114 29.92 2.32 -17.18
N MET A 115 29.85 3.24 -16.21
CA MET A 115 30.09 4.66 -16.47
C MET A 115 31.54 5.01 -16.13
N ALA A 116 32.07 6.01 -16.83
CA ALA A 116 33.39 6.54 -16.53
C ALA A 116 33.41 7.12 -15.10
N PRO A 117 34.52 7.01 -14.36
CA PRO A 117 34.64 7.62 -13.04
C PRO A 117 34.33 9.12 -13.10
N VAL A 118 33.46 9.60 -12.22
CA VAL A 118 33.18 11.04 -12.08
C VAL A 118 34.42 11.79 -11.58
N LEU A 119 35.33 11.10 -10.87
CA LEU A 119 36.58 11.65 -10.36
C LEU A 119 37.79 10.82 -10.85
N PRO A 120 38.92 11.47 -11.22
CA PRO A 120 40.16 10.77 -11.55
C PRO A 120 40.63 9.89 -10.38
N GLY A 121 40.78 8.59 -10.63
CA GLY A 121 41.23 7.63 -9.61
C GLY A 121 40.10 6.95 -8.81
N SER A 122 38.84 7.32 -9.02
CA SER A 122 37.70 6.55 -8.48
C SER A 122 37.43 5.31 -9.33
N PRO A 123 36.88 4.21 -8.75
CA PRO A 123 36.29 3.15 -9.54
C PRO A 123 35.21 3.73 -10.45
N GLY A 124 35.13 3.27 -11.70
CA GLY A 124 33.98 3.58 -12.55
C GLY A 124 32.73 3.00 -11.91
N TYR A 125 31.70 3.83 -11.69
CA TYR A 125 30.39 3.33 -11.26
C TYR A 125 29.61 2.98 -12.52
N GLY A 126 29.07 1.77 -12.61
CA GLY A 126 28.08 1.47 -13.65
C GLY A 126 26.74 2.12 -13.35
N ASP A 127 25.92 2.28 -14.38
CA ASP A 127 24.46 2.43 -14.25
C ASP A 127 23.89 1.10 -13.75
N TYR A 128 24.24 0.74 -12.53
CA TYR A 128 23.67 -0.36 -11.78
C TYR A 128 22.38 0.17 -11.15
N SER A 129 21.32 0.18 -11.93
CA SER A 129 20.01 0.64 -11.49
C SER A 129 18.98 -0.47 -11.52
N HIS A 130 17.89 -0.28 -10.78
CA HIS A 130 16.72 -1.17 -10.80
C HIS A 130 15.90 -1.04 -12.11
N ARG A 131 16.44 -0.47 -13.19
CA ARG A 131 15.76 -0.38 -14.49
C ARG A 131 15.88 -1.70 -15.26
N LEU A 132 14.73 -2.29 -15.56
CA LEU A 132 14.61 -3.57 -16.29
C LEU A 132 14.83 -3.38 -17.79
N GLN A 133 16.04 -3.56 -18.28
CA GLN A 133 16.39 -3.41 -19.70
C GLN A 133 15.72 -4.43 -20.62
N SER A 134 15.40 -5.63 -20.13
CA SER A 134 14.71 -6.63 -20.95
C SER A 134 13.96 -7.68 -20.14
N VAL A 135 12.93 -8.25 -20.75
CA VAL A 135 12.23 -9.46 -20.31
C VAL A 135 12.35 -10.49 -21.42
N GLY A 136 13.13 -11.55 -21.18
CA GLY A 136 13.56 -12.47 -22.23
C GLY A 136 14.26 -11.70 -23.36
N THR A 137 13.73 -11.80 -24.57
CA THR A 137 14.23 -11.09 -25.75
C THR A 137 13.56 -9.73 -25.99
N THR A 138 12.58 -9.35 -25.18
CA THR A 138 11.83 -8.10 -25.35
C THR A 138 12.54 -6.97 -24.60
N PRO A 139 13.13 -5.98 -25.31
CA PRO A 139 13.79 -4.85 -24.68
C PRO A 139 12.77 -3.86 -24.09
N ARG A 140 13.19 -3.10 -23.08
CA ARG A 140 12.48 -1.92 -22.55
C ARG A 140 13.24 -0.66 -22.93
N THR A 141 12.51 0.44 -23.09
CA THR A 141 13.09 1.78 -23.22
C THR A 141 12.57 2.69 -22.12
N TYR A 142 13.27 3.81 -21.90
CA TYR A 142 13.08 4.69 -20.76
C TYR A 142 13.14 6.16 -21.16
N ASP A 143 12.47 7.01 -20.40
CA ASP A 143 12.75 8.45 -20.41
C ASP A 143 14.01 8.79 -19.58
N GLU A 144 14.37 10.07 -19.53
CA GLU A 144 15.59 10.54 -18.84
C GLU A 144 15.59 10.28 -17.33
N VAL A 145 14.41 10.16 -16.71
CA VAL A 145 14.26 9.92 -15.27
C VAL A 145 13.98 8.44 -14.93
N GLY A 146 13.92 7.58 -15.95
CA GLY A 146 13.86 6.13 -15.78
C GLY A 146 12.45 5.52 -15.74
N ASN A 147 11.43 6.23 -16.24
CA ASN A 147 10.10 5.66 -16.43
C ASN A 147 10.05 4.79 -17.69
N THR A 148 9.37 3.64 -17.62
CA THR A 148 9.32 2.69 -18.74
C THR A 148 8.42 3.20 -19.87
N LEU A 149 8.99 3.45 -21.04
CA LEU A 149 8.25 3.94 -22.22
C LEU A 149 7.70 2.79 -23.08
N THR A 150 8.48 1.75 -23.32
CA THR A 150 8.12 0.63 -24.23
C THR A 150 8.46 -0.74 -23.65
N GLY A 151 8.01 -1.80 -24.33
CA GLY A 151 8.29 -3.20 -24.01
C GLY A 151 7.40 -3.80 -22.91
N ILE A 152 6.44 -3.03 -22.38
CA ILE A 152 5.31 -3.56 -21.61
C ILE A 152 4.48 -4.45 -22.57
N PRO A 153 4.22 -5.74 -22.27
CA PRO A 153 3.70 -6.71 -23.24
C PRO A 153 2.43 -6.26 -23.96
N ALA A 154 1.42 -5.77 -23.23
CA ALA A 154 0.16 -5.35 -23.82
C ALA A 154 0.30 -4.08 -24.69
N LEU A 155 1.12 -3.11 -24.27
CA LEU A 155 1.42 -1.93 -25.09
C LEU A 155 2.24 -2.28 -26.34
N ASN A 156 3.23 -3.15 -26.19
CA ASN A 156 4.11 -3.57 -27.27
C ASN A 156 3.35 -4.34 -28.36
N ALA A 157 2.40 -5.20 -27.97
CA ALA A 157 1.51 -5.89 -28.90
C ALA A 157 0.65 -4.93 -29.74
N GLN A 158 0.42 -3.71 -29.25
CA GLN A 158 -0.35 -2.66 -29.91
C GLN A 158 0.53 -1.60 -30.61
N GLY A 159 1.86 -1.70 -30.49
CA GLY A 159 2.78 -0.66 -31.00
C GLY A 159 2.67 0.68 -30.26
N VAL A 160 2.31 0.63 -28.98
CA VAL A 160 2.06 1.80 -28.13
C VAL A 160 3.21 2.02 -27.15
N GLN A 161 3.46 3.27 -26.79
CA GLN A 161 4.40 3.65 -25.73
C GLN A 161 3.69 4.49 -24.65
N ALA A 162 4.13 4.35 -23.41
CA ALA A 162 3.69 5.20 -22.31
C ALA A 162 4.34 6.59 -22.39
N GLU A 163 3.61 7.61 -21.95
CA GLU A 163 4.10 8.97 -21.72
C GLU A 163 3.87 9.37 -20.27
N TYR A 164 4.80 10.12 -19.70
CA TYR A 164 4.80 10.49 -18.29
C TYR A 164 4.77 12.02 -18.11
N ASP A 165 4.17 12.49 -17.01
CA ASP A 165 4.37 13.86 -16.52
C ASP A 165 5.65 14.01 -15.67
N VAL A 166 5.93 15.24 -15.25
CA VAL A 166 7.07 15.58 -14.38
C VAL A 166 6.98 14.99 -12.97
N ARG A 167 5.85 14.37 -12.61
CA ARG A 167 5.64 13.66 -11.34
C ARG A 167 5.75 12.13 -11.52
N ASN A 168 6.27 11.67 -12.66
CA ASN A 168 6.42 10.27 -13.03
C ASN A 168 5.09 9.51 -13.13
N ARG A 169 4.02 10.17 -13.59
CA ARG A 169 2.69 9.57 -13.76
C ARG A 169 2.36 9.37 -15.22
N ILE A 170 1.85 8.19 -15.61
CA ILE A 170 1.45 7.93 -17.00
C ILE A 170 0.30 8.87 -17.36
N THR A 171 0.52 9.79 -18.30
CA THR A 171 -0.50 10.72 -18.81
C THR A 171 -1.10 10.28 -20.13
N GLY A 172 -0.44 9.39 -20.85
CA GLY A 172 -0.92 8.92 -22.14
C GLY A 172 -0.30 7.62 -22.60
N LEU A 173 -1.07 6.89 -23.41
CA LEU A 173 -0.64 5.72 -24.14
C LEU A 173 -0.64 6.07 -25.64
N ARG A 174 0.54 6.40 -26.17
CA ARG A 174 0.74 7.00 -27.50
C ARG A 174 1.02 5.93 -28.57
N MET A 175 0.19 5.89 -29.63
CA MET A 175 0.43 5.08 -30.84
C MET A 175 1.35 5.78 -31.85
N ALA A 176 1.11 7.07 -32.08
CA ALA A 176 1.85 7.89 -33.04
C ALA A 176 1.89 9.34 -32.55
N ALA A 177 2.63 10.20 -33.26
CA ALA A 177 2.65 11.63 -32.93
C ALA A 177 1.22 12.18 -32.85
N ASN A 178 0.85 12.72 -31.69
CA ASN A 178 -0.48 13.25 -31.37
C ASN A 178 -1.66 12.24 -31.44
N SER A 179 -1.40 10.93 -31.45
CA SER A 179 -2.43 9.88 -31.45
C SER A 179 -2.30 8.93 -30.26
N TYR A 180 -3.40 8.74 -29.52
CA TYR A 180 -3.43 8.08 -28.21
C TYR A 180 -4.56 7.08 -28.12
N ILE A 181 -4.32 5.92 -27.50
CA ILE A 181 -5.40 4.98 -27.14
C ILE A 181 -6.02 5.32 -25.78
N ALA A 182 -5.27 6.01 -24.92
CA ALA A 182 -5.77 6.50 -23.65
C ALA A 182 -4.99 7.76 -23.22
N ARG A 183 -5.65 8.65 -22.47
CA ARG A 183 -5.05 9.74 -21.72
C ARG A 183 -5.58 9.78 -20.30
N TYR A 184 -4.76 10.25 -19.37
CA TYR A 184 -5.10 10.31 -17.95
C TYR A 184 -4.76 11.67 -17.36
N GLU A 185 -5.57 12.09 -16.39
CA GLU A 185 -5.35 13.32 -15.63
C GLU A 185 -5.32 13.02 -14.13
N TYR A 186 -4.51 13.78 -13.40
CA TYR A 186 -4.28 13.57 -11.96
C TYR A 186 -4.39 14.88 -11.20
N ASN A 187 -5.01 14.82 -10.02
CA ASN A 187 -5.08 15.98 -9.12
C ASN A 187 -3.77 16.20 -8.34
N GLY A 188 -3.77 17.19 -7.44
CA GLY A 188 -2.62 17.52 -6.60
C GLY A 188 -2.25 16.44 -5.57
N ARG A 189 -3.20 15.58 -5.20
CA ARG A 189 -2.97 14.43 -4.30
C ARG A 189 -2.40 13.21 -5.01
N GLY A 190 -2.33 13.22 -6.34
CA GLY A 190 -1.86 12.11 -7.15
C GLY A 190 -2.95 11.10 -7.56
N GLU A 191 -4.22 11.39 -7.29
CA GLU A 191 -5.33 10.51 -7.68
C GLU A 191 -5.66 10.71 -9.15
N ARG A 192 -5.92 9.62 -9.90
CA ARG A 192 -6.36 9.71 -11.31
C ARG A 192 -7.78 10.22 -11.33
N VAL A 193 -8.02 11.44 -11.78
CA VAL A 193 -9.35 12.08 -11.79
C VAL A 193 -10.07 11.99 -13.13
N ALA A 194 -9.34 11.74 -14.23
CA ALA A 194 -9.95 11.51 -15.53
C ALA A 194 -9.19 10.47 -16.35
N LYS A 195 -9.92 9.77 -17.22
CA LYS A 195 -9.43 8.88 -18.26
C LYS A 195 -10.20 9.15 -19.55
N ASN A 196 -9.50 9.36 -20.66
CA ASN A 196 -10.09 9.54 -21.98
C ASN A 196 -9.63 8.40 -22.90
N VAL A 197 -10.56 7.67 -23.52
CA VAL A 197 -10.32 6.61 -24.51
C VAL A 197 -11.13 6.95 -25.76
N GLY A 198 -10.46 7.46 -26.80
CA GLY A 198 -11.17 8.03 -27.96
C GLY A 198 -12.05 9.21 -27.54
N THR A 199 -13.37 9.09 -27.75
CA THR A 199 -14.37 10.10 -27.32
C THR A 199 -14.95 9.84 -25.94
N ASP A 200 -14.68 8.67 -25.36
CA ASP A 200 -15.23 8.26 -24.08
C ASP A 200 -14.38 8.83 -22.96
N ALA A 201 -14.98 9.59 -22.05
CA ALA A 201 -14.29 10.08 -20.86
C ALA A 201 -14.94 9.53 -19.59
N LEU A 202 -14.08 9.07 -18.67
CA LEU A 202 -14.44 8.62 -17.33
C LEU A 202 -13.84 9.59 -16.32
N LEU A 203 -14.67 10.11 -15.42
CA LEU A 203 -14.26 10.82 -14.21
C LEU A 203 -14.19 9.87 -13.03
N TYR A 204 -13.26 10.12 -12.11
CA TYR A 204 -13.05 9.29 -10.92
C TYR A 204 -13.21 10.16 -9.67
N LEU A 205 -13.89 9.61 -8.67
CA LEU A 205 -14.09 10.22 -7.36
C LEU A 205 -13.46 9.33 -6.29
N TYR A 206 -12.72 9.94 -5.37
CA TYR A 206 -12.08 9.25 -4.25
C TYR A 206 -12.55 9.84 -2.92
N ASP A 207 -12.45 9.05 -1.86
CA ASP A 207 -12.64 9.53 -0.50
C ASP A 207 -11.37 10.22 0.05
N GLU A 208 -11.44 10.65 1.30
CA GLU A 208 -10.29 11.29 1.96
C GLU A 208 -9.11 10.32 2.18
N SER A 209 -9.36 9.01 2.18
CA SER A 209 -8.34 7.96 2.32
C SER A 209 -7.73 7.53 0.99
N GLY A 210 -8.22 8.04 -0.14
CA GLY A 210 -7.73 7.68 -1.48
C GLY A 210 -8.40 6.46 -2.09
N GLN A 211 -9.51 5.98 -1.53
CA GLN A 211 -10.29 4.86 -2.06
C GLN A 211 -11.22 5.35 -3.16
N LEU A 212 -11.33 4.59 -4.25
CA LEU A 212 -12.24 4.91 -5.35
C LEU A 212 -13.69 4.81 -4.87
N LEU A 213 -14.41 5.92 -4.79
CA LEU A 213 -15.84 5.96 -4.50
C LEU A 213 -16.69 5.73 -5.75
N GLY A 214 -16.23 6.17 -6.91
CA GLY A 214 -16.98 5.94 -8.13
C GLY A 214 -16.33 6.45 -9.40
N ARG A 215 -16.88 6.00 -10.52
CA ARG A 215 -16.56 6.38 -11.88
C ARG A 215 -17.82 6.85 -12.59
N TYR A 216 -17.68 7.91 -13.38
CA TYR A 216 -18.78 8.53 -14.10
C TYR A 216 -18.39 8.77 -15.55
N ALA A 217 -19.13 8.19 -16.48
CA ALA A 217 -18.88 8.29 -17.91
C ALA A 217 -19.55 9.54 -18.50
N THR A 218 -18.89 10.20 -19.46
CA THR A 218 -19.54 11.27 -20.24
C THR A 218 -20.82 10.75 -20.88
N ASN A 219 -21.88 11.53 -20.77
CA ASN A 219 -23.12 11.27 -21.48
C ASN A 219 -23.41 12.44 -22.45
N THR A 220 -24.26 12.19 -23.44
CA THR A 220 -24.64 13.19 -24.46
C THR A 220 -25.94 13.93 -24.12
N ASN A 221 -26.50 13.76 -22.92
CA ASN A 221 -27.75 14.36 -22.51
C ASN A 221 -27.56 15.82 -22.05
N PRO A 222 -28.30 16.79 -22.60
CA PRO A 222 -28.12 18.22 -22.32
C PRO A 222 -28.51 18.70 -20.90
N GLY A 223 -28.82 17.80 -19.96
CA GLY A 223 -29.22 18.12 -18.58
C GLY A 223 -28.42 17.43 -17.47
N ASN A 224 -27.54 16.50 -17.82
CA ASN A 224 -26.60 15.87 -16.90
C ASN A 224 -25.38 15.51 -17.74
N THR A 225 -24.19 16.03 -17.51
CA THR A 225 -23.03 15.79 -18.39
C THR A 225 -22.40 14.41 -18.18
N PHE A 226 -22.67 13.74 -17.06
CA PHE A 226 -22.05 12.45 -16.71
C PHE A 226 -23.08 11.44 -16.19
N ALA A 227 -22.99 10.19 -16.64
CA ALA A 227 -23.78 9.06 -16.16
C ALA A 227 -22.95 8.19 -15.22
N LEU A 228 -23.62 7.56 -14.25
CA LEU A 228 -22.99 6.56 -13.37
C LEU A 228 -22.45 5.39 -14.20
N ASP A 229 -21.16 5.10 -14.09
CA ASP A 229 -20.55 3.86 -14.58
C ASP A 229 -20.48 2.83 -13.45
N GLU A 230 -19.88 3.23 -12.32
CA GLU A 230 -19.75 2.39 -11.13
C GLU A 230 -19.58 3.24 -9.86
N GLU A 231 -20.24 2.88 -8.77
CA GLU A 231 -19.97 3.38 -7.43
C GLU A 231 -19.62 2.22 -6.50
N LEU A 232 -18.69 2.45 -5.58
CA LEU A 232 -18.17 1.45 -4.66
C LEU A 232 -18.52 1.84 -3.23
N VAL A 233 -18.92 0.84 -2.45
CA VAL A 233 -19.09 1.00 -1.00
C VAL A 233 -17.96 0.27 -0.31
N TRP A 234 -17.33 0.97 0.62
CA TRP A 234 -16.21 0.50 1.41
C TRP A 234 -16.61 0.35 2.86
N LEU A 235 -16.06 -0.67 3.50
CA LEU A 235 -16.05 -0.86 4.93
C LEU A 235 -14.58 -0.84 5.37
N ASP A 236 -14.16 0.23 6.02
CA ASP A 236 -12.75 0.54 6.25
C ASP A 236 -11.96 0.46 4.92
N ASN A 237 -11.06 -0.50 4.74
CA ASN A 237 -10.30 -0.74 3.52
C ASN A 237 -10.83 -1.91 2.67
N MET A 238 -12.01 -2.43 2.98
CA MET A 238 -12.62 -3.57 2.28
C MET A 238 -13.77 -3.11 1.38
N PRO A 239 -13.70 -3.32 0.05
CA PRO A 239 -14.84 -3.08 -0.81
C PRO A 239 -15.92 -4.13 -0.52
N VAL A 240 -17.16 -3.69 -0.32
CA VAL A 240 -18.28 -4.54 0.08
C VAL A 240 -19.43 -4.54 -0.93
N ALA A 241 -19.57 -3.50 -1.74
CA ALA A 241 -20.56 -3.47 -2.82
C ALA A 241 -20.11 -2.62 -4.02
N SER A 242 -20.63 -2.98 -5.19
CA SER A 242 -20.59 -2.18 -6.41
C SER A 242 -22.00 -1.86 -6.88
N PHE A 243 -22.23 -0.60 -7.24
CA PHE A 243 -23.48 -0.06 -7.77
C PHE A 243 -23.25 0.35 -9.21
N ARG A 244 -24.07 -0.16 -10.14
CA ARG A 244 -24.01 0.17 -11.56
C ARG A 244 -25.40 0.39 -12.13
N VAL A 245 -25.48 0.84 -13.38
CA VAL A 245 -26.71 0.86 -14.16
C VAL A 245 -26.55 -0.07 -15.36
N GLU A 246 -27.31 -1.17 -15.37
CA GLU A 246 -27.35 -2.10 -16.50
C GLU A 246 -28.71 -1.97 -17.20
N ASN A 247 -28.69 -1.74 -18.52
CA ASN A 247 -29.91 -1.58 -19.33
C ASN A 247 -30.91 -0.54 -18.74
N GLY A 248 -30.38 0.55 -18.19
CA GLY A 248 -31.18 1.62 -17.58
C GLY A 248 -31.76 1.31 -16.21
N SER A 249 -31.43 0.16 -15.60
CA SER A 249 -31.87 -0.22 -14.26
C SER A 249 -30.70 -0.27 -13.28
N PRO A 250 -30.88 0.18 -12.02
CA PRO A 250 -29.84 0.06 -11.01
C PRO A 250 -29.58 -1.41 -10.68
N VAL A 251 -28.31 -1.76 -10.59
CA VAL A 251 -27.85 -3.08 -10.17
C VAL A 251 -26.86 -2.94 -9.02
N VAL A 252 -26.91 -3.90 -8.10
CA VAL A 252 -26.02 -3.97 -6.95
C VAL A 252 -25.37 -5.34 -6.92
N ARG A 253 -24.04 -5.35 -6.80
CA ARG A 253 -23.23 -6.55 -6.63
C ARG A 253 -22.53 -6.50 -5.29
N GLY A 254 -22.59 -7.59 -4.53
CA GLY A 254 -21.81 -7.76 -3.30
C GLY A 254 -20.38 -8.15 -3.66
N VAL A 255 -19.41 -7.52 -2.99
CA VAL A 255 -17.99 -7.80 -3.23
C VAL A 255 -17.49 -8.77 -2.15
N LEU A 256 -17.00 -9.92 -2.59
CA LEU A 256 -16.43 -10.96 -1.72
C LEU A 256 -14.91 -10.93 -1.86
N THR A 257 -14.20 -10.72 -0.76
CA THR A 257 -12.75 -10.45 -0.76
C THR A 257 -11.94 -11.54 -0.05
N ASP A 258 -10.65 -11.66 -0.36
CA ASP A 258 -9.71 -12.49 0.41
C ASP A 258 -9.23 -11.82 1.71
N HIS A 259 -8.19 -12.39 2.32
CA HIS A 259 -7.60 -11.93 3.58
C HIS A 259 -6.88 -10.58 3.46
N LEU A 260 -6.43 -10.19 2.26
CA LEU A 260 -5.87 -8.87 1.99
C LEU A 260 -6.94 -7.84 1.65
N ASN A 261 -8.22 -8.22 1.69
CA ASN A 261 -9.34 -7.44 1.14
C ASN A 261 -9.32 -7.31 -0.39
N THR A 262 -8.59 -8.18 -1.10
CA THR A 262 -8.62 -8.24 -2.57
C THR A 262 -9.95 -8.81 -3.04
N PRO A 263 -10.69 -8.16 -3.94
CA PRO A 263 -11.89 -8.75 -4.53
C PRO A 263 -11.60 -10.06 -5.26
N ARG A 264 -12.35 -11.11 -4.91
CA ARG A 264 -12.25 -12.45 -5.50
C ARG A 264 -13.51 -12.89 -6.21
N ALA A 265 -14.67 -12.36 -5.83
CA ALA A 265 -15.92 -12.60 -6.54
C ALA A 265 -16.91 -11.44 -6.37
N LEU A 266 -17.77 -11.24 -7.37
CA LEU A 266 -18.98 -10.43 -7.26
C LEU A 266 -20.21 -11.33 -7.25
N THR A 267 -21.13 -11.08 -6.31
CA THR A 267 -22.40 -11.79 -6.22
C THR A 267 -23.58 -10.85 -6.50
N ALA A 268 -24.57 -11.30 -7.28
CA ALA A 268 -25.78 -10.52 -7.55
C ALA A 268 -26.58 -10.30 -6.25
N LEU A 269 -26.79 -9.04 -5.85
CA LEU A 269 -27.62 -8.67 -4.69
C LEU A 269 -28.98 -8.15 -5.11
N HIS A 270 -29.01 -7.17 -6.02
CA HIS A 270 -30.22 -6.53 -6.48
C HIS A 270 -30.11 -6.11 -7.95
N GLY A 271 -31.22 -6.21 -8.69
CA GLY A 271 -31.27 -5.83 -10.09
C GLY A 271 -30.41 -6.71 -11.02
N GLY A 272 -30.58 -6.49 -12.32
CA GLY A 272 -30.00 -7.32 -13.36
C GLY A 272 -30.87 -8.54 -13.68
N ASN A 273 -30.47 -9.32 -14.68
CA ASN A 273 -31.18 -10.53 -15.13
C ASN A 273 -30.73 -11.79 -14.36
N GLN A 274 -29.95 -11.63 -13.30
CA GLN A 274 -29.39 -12.72 -12.51
C GLN A 274 -30.19 -12.92 -11.22
N SER A 275 -30.35 -14.19 -10.80
CA SER A 275 -30.92 -14.49 -9.50
C SER A 275 -29.99 -14.01 -8.38
N ALA A 276 -30.56 -13.56 -7.27
CA ALA A 276 -29.77 -13.18 -6.10
C ALA A 276 -28.87 -14.36 -5.66
N GLY A 277 -27.60 -14.08 -5.40
CA GLY A 277 -26.60 -15.07 -5.01
C GLY A 277 -25.73 -15.59 -6.16
N THR A 278 -26.14 -15.40 -7.42
CA THR A 278 -25.33 -15.77 -8.60
C THR A 278 -23.99 -15.03 -8.58
N ILE A 279 -22.89 -15.75 -8.86
CA ILE A 279 -21.57 -15.14 -9.04
C ILE A 279 -21.47 -14.67 -10.48
N VAL A 280 -21.19 -13.38 -10.68
CA VAL A 280 -21.20 -12.71 -11.99
C VAL A 280 -19.83 -12.19 -12.42
N TRP A 281 -18.85 -12.22 -11.52
CA TRP A 281 -17.45 -11.93 -11.80
C TRP A 281 -16.57 -12.67 -10.80
N ARG A 282 -15.39 -13.14 -11.21
CA ARG A 282 -14.47 -13.86 -10.35
C ARG A 282 -13.01 -13.61 -10.70
N TRP A 283 -12.15 -13.48 -9.69
CA TRP A 283 -10.70 -13.42 -9.85
C TRP A 283 -9.98 -14.27 -8.79
N SER A 284 -9.91 -15.58 -9.05
CA SER A 284 -9.44 -16.60 -8.11
C SER A 284 -8.03 -16.35 -7.57
N LEU A 285 -7.84 -16.58 -6.26
CA LEU A 285 -6.57 -16.37 -5.55
C LEU A 285 -5.46 -17.31 -6.02
N THR A 286 -5.77 -18.57 -6.33
CA THR A 286 -4.80 -19.60 -6.71
C THR A 286 -4.73 -19.91 -8.21
N SER A 287 -5.48 -19.16 -9.04
CA SER A 287 -5.84 -19.50 -10.43
C SER A 287 -6.83 -20.66 -10.54
N ARG A 288 -7.68 -20.64 -11.58
CA ARG A 288 -8.51 -21.79 -11.97
C ARG A 288 -7.85 -22.73 -12.96
N ASP A 289 -6.76 -22.28 -13.58
CA ASP A 289 -5.93 -23.17 -14.40
C ASP A 289 -5.08 -24.06 -13.47
N ALA A 290 -5.08 -25.37 -13.73
CA ALA A 290 -4.26 -26.33 -13.00
C ALA A 290 -2.76 -26.01 -13.09
N SER A 291 -2.30 -25.42 -14.19
CA SER A 291 -0.93 -24.93 -14.39
C SER A 291 -0.72 -23.46 -14.02
N GLY A 292 -1.77 -22.74 -13.61
CA GLY A 292 -1.71 -21.31 -13.36
C GLY A 292 -1.36 -20.94 -11.92
N ASN A 293 -0.92 -19.69 -11.75
CA ASN A 293 -0.70 -19.03 -10.46
C ASN A 293 -1.34 -17.62 -10.52
N ASN A 294 -1.72 -17.05 -9.38
CA ASN A 294 -2.17 -15.66 -9.31
C ASN A 294 -1.53 -14.85 -8.17
N ALA A 295 -0.42 -15.32 -7.59
CA ALA A 295 0.23 -14.66 -6.47
C ALA A 295 0.65 -13.20 -6.77
N PHE A 296 1.12 -12.91 -7.99
CA PHE A 296 1.45 -11.56 -8.45
C PHE A 296 0.32 -10.87 -9.22
N GLY A 297 -0.87 -11.47 -9.28
CA GLY A 297 -2.03 -10.91 -9.98
C GLY A 297 -1.97 -11.03 -11.50
N THR A 298 -1.28 -12.04 -12.03
CA THR A 298 -1.02 -12.22 -13.47
C THR A 298 -2.22 -12.70 -14.29
N ASN A 299 -3.25 -13.24 -13.64
CA ASN A 299 -4.37 -13.84 -14.37
C ASN A 299 -5.45 -12.81 -14.67
N SER A 300 -6.13 -12.98 -15.79
CA SER A 300 -7.37 -12.26 -16.06
C SER A 300 -8.47 -12.70 -15.10
N ALA A 301 -9.40 -11.78 -14.82
CA ALA A 301 -10.65 -12.15 -14.17
C ALA A 301 -11.55 -12.93 -15.15
N ASP A 302 -12.35 -13.84 -14.60
CA ASP A 302 -13.48 -14.46 -15.27
C ASP A 302 -14.68 -13.51 -15.14
N GLU A 303 -15.02 -12.87 -16.26
CA GLU A 303 -16.06 -11.84 -16.33
C GLU A 303 -17.45 -12.42 -16.64
N ASP A 304 -17.57 -13.70 -16.97
CA ASP A 304 -18.86 -14.39 -17.21
C ASP A 304 -18.88 -15.79 -16.53
N PRO A 305 -18.69 -15.88 -15.21
CA PRO A 305 -18.67 -17.14 -14.49
C PRO A 305 -20.04 -17.83 -14.41
N ASP A 306 -21.14 -17.13 -14.70
CA ASP A 306 -22.49 -17.71 -14.80
C ASP A 306 -22.85 -18.18 -16.22
N GLY A 307 -21.99 -17.90 -17.21
CA GLY A 307 -22.06 -18.46 -18.56
C GLY A 307 -23.26 -17.97 -19.36
N ASN A 308 -23.74 -16.76 -19.07
CA ASN A 308 -24.93 -16.19 -19.69
C ASN A 308 -24.60 -15.41 -20.98
N GLY A 309 -23.32 -15.24 -21.31
CA GLY A 309 -22.82 -14.52 -22.48
C GLY A 309 -22.70 -13.00 -22.29
N ALA A 310 -22.89 -12.49 -21.07
CA ALA A 310 -22.80 -11.07 -20.72
C ALA A 310 -21.73 -10.86 -19.64
N ALA A 311 -20.60 -10.28 -20.05
CA ALA A 311 -19.49 -9.99 -19.16
C ALA A 311 -19.84 -8.90 -18.14
N THR A 312 -19.50 -9.15 -16.87
CA THR A 312 -19.49 -8.16 -15.80
C THR A 312 -18.07 -7.62 -15.66
N LEU A 313 -17.87 -6.33 -15.92
CA LEU A 313 -16.55 -5.71 -15.73
C LEU A 313 -16.38 -5.25 -14.28
N PHE A 314 -15.26 -5.60 -13.67
CA PHE A 314 -14.86 -5.12 -12.35
C PHE A 314 -13.34 -4.95 -12.30
N ASP A 315 -12.90 -3.71 -12.12
CA ASP A 315 -11.50 -3.35 -12.33
C ASP A 315 -10.66 -3.41 -11.06
N LEU A 316 -11.24 -3.45 -9.86
CA LEU A 316 -10.43 -3.57 -8.64
C LEU A 316 -9.58 -4.86 -8.66
N ARG A 317 -8.33 -4.74 -8.22
CA ARG A 317 -7.36 -5.84 -8.09
C ARG A 317 -6.86 -5.89 -6.65
N PHE A 318 -5.56 -6.10 -6.41
CA PHE A 318 -5.00 -5.97 -5.06
C PHE A 318 -5.38 -4.64 -4.42
N PRO A 319 -5.33 -4.50 -3.09
CA PRO A 319 -5.70 -3.25 -2.42
C PRO A 319 -5.02 -2.03 -3.06
N GLY A 320 -5.81 -1.00 -3.35
CA GLY A 320 -5.34 0.22 -4.05
C GLY A 320 -5.29 0.12 -5.58
N GLN A 321 -5.44 -1.08 -6.15
CA GLN A 321 -5.21 -1.31 -7.57
C GLN A 321 -6.50 -1.36 -8.40
N GLN A 322 -6.41 -0.81 -9.61
CA GLN A 322 -7.41 -0.94 -10.68
C GLN A 322 -6.76 -1.45 -11.96
N TYR A 323 -7.26 -2.54 -12.51
CA TYR A 323 -6.87 -3.04 -13.83
C TYR A 323 -7.18 -2.01 -14.91
N GLU A 324 -6.23 -1.86 -15.83
CA GLU A 324 -6.29 -0.90 -16.91
C GLU A 324 -6.19 -1.65 -18.25
N ALA A 325 -7.32 -1.85 -18.90
CA ALA A 325 -7.41 -2.67 -20.10
C ALA A 325 -6.58 -2.16 -21.30
N GLN A 326 -6.32 -0.84 -21.41
CA GLN A 326 -5.54 -0.31 -22.53
C GLN A 326 -4.04 -0.62 -22.42
N SER A 327 -3.50 -0.71 -21.20
CA SER A 327 -2.09 -0.98 -20.93
C SER A 327 -1.79 -2.37 -20.38
N GLY A 328 -2.81 -3.08 -19.91
CA GLY A 328 -2.65 -4.32 -19.13
C GLY A 328 -1.97 -4.10 -17.76
N LEU A 329 -1.70 -2.85 -17.38
CA LEU A 329 -1.15 -2.50 -16.08
C LEU A 329 -2.28 -2.41 -15.04
N HIS A 330 -1.88 -2.43 -13.78
CA HIS A 330 -2.76 -2.08 -12.68
C HIS A 330 -2.39 -0.69 -12.20
N TYR A 331 -3.27 0.29 -12.41
CA TYR A 331 -3.16 1.60 -11.77
C TYR A 331 -3.15 1.40 -10.26
N ASN A 332 -2.11 1.85 -9.58
CA ASN A 332 -1.97 1.75 -8.13
C ASN A 332 -1.58 3.09 -7.54
N TYR A 333 -2.58 3.98 -7.47
CA TYR A 333 -2.44 5.34 -6.98
C TYR A 333 -1.18 6.03 -7.52
N PHE A 334 -0.05 6.09 -6.80
CA PHE A 334 1.14 6.85 -7.22
C PHE A 334 1.96 6.19 -8.34
N ARG A 335 1.73 4.91 -8.65
CA ARG A 335 2.46 4.17 -9.69
C ARG A 335 1.55 3.23 -10.47
N ASP A 336 2.06 2.70 -11.57
CA ASP A 336 1.40 1.64 -12.35
C ASP A 336 2.18 0.33 -12.21
N TYR A 337 1.48 -0.72 -11.78
CA TYR A 337 2.02 -2.05 -11.48
C TYR A 337 1.90 -2.96 -12.71
N GLU A 338 2.97 -3.68 -13.05
CA GLU A 338 2.99 -4.70 -14.09
C GLU A 338 2.99 -6.09 -13.45
N PRO A 339 1.83 -6.80 -13.42
CA PRO A 339 1.74 -8.12 -12.78
C PRO A 339 2.71 -9.15 -13.34
N GLY A 340 2.92 -9.13 -14.66
CA GLY A 340 3.77 -10.09 -15.37
C GLY A 340 5.22 -10.11 -14.89
N THR A 341 5.75 -8.93 -14.53
CA THR A 341 7.11 -8.77 -14.00
C THR A 341 7.15 -8.68 -12.48
N GLY A 342 5.98 -8.49 -11.83
CA GLY A 342 5.84 -8.39 -10.38
C GLY A 342 6.42 -7.10 -9.81
N ARG A 343 6.41 -6.01 -10.58
CA ARG A 343 7.06 -4.74 -10.22
C ARG A 343 6.33 -3.54 -10.83
N TYR A 344 6.64 -2.34 -10.35
CA TYR A 344 6.16 -1.09 -10.94
C TYR A 344 6.92 -0.73 -12.22
N VAL A 345 6.29 0.08 -13.08
CA VAL A 345 6.91 0.57 -14.34
C VAL A 345 7.68 1.90 -14.15
N ALA A 346 7.58 2.49 -12.97
CA ALA A 346 8.28 3.69 -12.52
C ALA A 346 8.90 3.47 -11.13
N SER A 347 9.98 4.20 -10.83
CA SER A 347 10.65 4.17 -9.52
C SER A 347 9.74 4.76 -8.44
N ASP A 348 9.91 4.31 -7.20
CA ASP A 348 9.16 4.80 -6.05
C ASP A 348 9.36 6.32 -5.88
N PRO A 349 8.28 7.13 -5.88
CA PRO A 349 8.37 8.57 -5.64
C PRO A 349 8.96 8.94 -4.28
N ILE A 350 8.88 8.08 -3.27
CA ILE A 350 9.55 8.30 -1.98
C ILE A 350 10.99 7.78 -1.95
N GLY A 351 11.51 7.31 -3.08
CA GLY A 351 12.88 6.86 -3.27
C GLY A 351 13.23 5.69 -2.36
N LEU A 352 14.45 5.70 -1.80
CA LEU A 352 14.95 4.62 -0.95
C LEU A 352 14.23 4.52 0.41
N ARG A 353 13.35 5.48 0.76
CA ARG A 353 12.48 5.34 1.95
C ARG A 353 11.54 4.16 1.80
N GLY A 354 11.18 3.78 0.57
CA GLY A 354 10.37 2.59 0.33
C GLY A 354 11.16 1.29 0.36
N GLY A 355 12.49 1.37 0.24
CA GLY A 355 13.37 0.21 0.25
C GLY A 355 14.43 0.30 -0.86
N PRO A 356 15.42 -0.61 -0.84
CA PRO A 356 16.51 -0.59 -1.81
C PRO A 356 16.02 -0.83 -3.24
N ALA A 357 15.07 -1.75 -3.45
CA ALA A 357 14.47 -2.01 -4.76
C ALA A 357 13.32 -1.05 -5.06
N THR A 358 13.62 0.13 -5.59
CA THR A 358 12.63 1.21 -5.79
C THR A 358 11.51 0.89 -6.80
N PHE A 359 11.55 -0.24 -7.50
CA PHE A 359 10.49 -0.67 -8.41
C PHE A 359 9.71 -1.88 -7.86
N GLU A 360 10.11 -2.45 -6.74
CA GLU A 360 9.53 -3.67 -6.20
C GLU A 360 8.07 -3.46 -5.75
N TYR A 361 7.22 -4.47 -5.97
CA TYR A 361 5.90 -4.53 -5.38
C TYR A 361 5.92 -5.41 -4.12
N SER A 362 5.49 -4.85 -3.00
CA SER A 362 5.19 -5.60 -1.76
C SER A 362 6.31 -6.54 -1.32
N ARG A 363 7.57 -6.10 -1.41
CA ARG A 363 8.78 -6.89 -1.06
C ARG A 363 8.85 -8.27 -1.73
N SER A 364 8.24 -8.42 -2.91
CA SER A 364 8.10 -9.71 -3.58
C SER A 364 7.36 -10.78 -2.76
N ALA A 365 6.54 -10.36 -1.78
CA ALA A 365 5.72 -11.21 -0.91
C ALA A 365 4.22 -10.83 -1.02
N PRO A 366 3.63 -10.86 -2.23
CA PRO A 366 2.30 -10.29 -2.51
C PRO A 366 1.13 -11.06 -1.87
N LEU A 367 1.40 -12.23 -1.29
CA LEU A 367 0.39 -13.04 -0.60
C LEU A 367 0.13 -12.54 0.82
N VAL A 368 1.05 -11.78 1.42
CA VAL A 368 0.98 -11.34 2.81
C VAL A 368 1.17 -9.83 2.96
N VAL A 369 1.79 -9.18 1.97
CA VAL A 369 1.96 -7.73 1.91
C VAL A 369 1.22 -7.18 0.68
N TYR A 370 0.59 -6.03 0.84
CA TYR A 370 0.06 -5.22 -0.25
C TYR A 370 0.57 -3.79 -0.16
N ASP A 371 0.48 -3.05 -1.27
CA ASP A 371 0.84 -1.64 -1.36
C ASP A 371 -0.37 -0.87 -1.90
N SER A 372 -1.16 -0.25 -1.02
CA SER A 372 -2.42 0.40 -1.40
C SER A 372 -2.27 1.78 -2.04
N LEU A 373 -1.07 2.36 -1.97
CA LEU A 373 -0.79 3.69 -2.50
C LEU A 373 0.16 3.63 -3.69
N GLY A 374 0.73 2.47 -4.00
CA GLY A 374 1.88 2.44 -4.88
C GLY A 374 3.07 3.17 -4.28
N LEU A 375 3.18 3.27 -2.95
CA LEU A 375 4.33 3.77 -2.23
C LEU A 375 4.69 2.67 -1.25
N LEU A 376 5.85 2.04 -1.43
CA LEU A 376 6.22 0.96 -0.54
C LEU A 376 6.46 1.57 0.84
N SER A 377 5.49 1.51 1.74
CA SER A 377 5.68 1.98 3.11
C SER A 377 6.11 0.80 3.95
N ILE A 378 7.32 0.88 4.51
CA ILE A 378 7.81 -0.05 5.51
C ILE A 378 6.86 0.01 6.72
N ASP A 379 6.27 -1.13 7.08
CA ASP A 379 5.82 -1.38 8.44
C ASP A 379 7.09 -1.40 9.33
N PRO A 380 7.22 -0.51 10.34
CA PRO A 380 8.37 -0.43 11.23
C PRO A 380 8.52 -1.63 12.18
N SER A 381 7.63 -2.62 12.15
CA SER A 381 7.82 -3.84 12.90
C SER A 381 8.96 -4.68 12.31
N CYS A 382 10.16 -4.42 12.87
CA CYS A 382 11.15 -5.41 13.33
C CYS A 382 12.56 -5.36 12.70
N ARG A 383 13.53 -5.13 13.62
CA ARG A 383 14.92 -5.63 13.70
C ARG A 383 16.03 -4.79 13.06
N THR A 384 16.55 -3.81 13.81
CA THR A 384 18.01 -3.64 14.08
C THR A 384 18.28 -2.48 15.05
N CYS A 385 17.77 -2.55 16.29
CA CYS A 385 18.22 -1.68 17.39
C CYS A 385 18.54 -2.51 18.64
N ASN A 386 19.43 -3.51 18.50
CA ASN A 386 19.89 -4.29 19.64
C ASN A 386 21.42 -4.23 19.77
N GLN A 387 21.95 -3.05 20.14
CA GLN A 387 23.33 -2.95 20.62
C GLN A 387 23.54 -2.17 21.93
N TYR A 388 22.55 -1.49 22.52
CA TYR A 388 22.77 -0.76 23.78
C TYR A 388 21.58 -0.83 24.76
N GLY A 389 21.59 -1.87 25.59
CA GLY A 389 20.83 -2.09 26.84
C GLY A 389 19.65 -1.19 27.23
N ASP A 390 18.45 -1.75 27.15
CA ASP A 390 17.32 -1.74 28.12
C ASP A 390 16.78 -0.42 28.73
N LYS A 391 17.13 0.77 28.23
CA LYS A 391 16.47 2.03 28.69
C LYS A 391 15.94 2.97 27.59
N GLU A 392 16.29 2.76 26.32
CA GLU A 392 15.71 3.45 25.15
C GLU A 392 14.34 2.94 24.65
N PRO A 393 13.96 1.65 24.77
CA PRO A 393 12.70 1.14 24.20
C PRO A 393 11.43 1.81 24.74
N LYS A 394 11.50 2.43 25.93
CA LYS A 394 10.36 3.07 26.60
C LYS A 394 10.02 4.44 26.02
N VAL A 395 11.04 5.23 25.67
CA VAL A 395 10.85 6.55 25.04
C VAL A 395 10.38 6.36 23.60
N GLU A 396 10.98 5.40 22.88
CA GLU A 396 10.56 5.04 21.53
C GLU A 396 9.11 4.51 21.50
N SER A 397 8.74 3.63 22.45
CA SER A 397 7.36 3.15 22.53
C SER A 397 6.38 4.28 22.85
N ALA A 398 6.70 5.18 23.78
CA ALA A 398 5.83 6.30 24.10
C ALA A 398 5.71 7.30 22.95
N ALA A 399 6.80 7.55 22.23
CA ALA A 399 6.83 8.36 21.01
C ALA A 399 5.98 7.78 19.89
N ARG A 400 6.13 6.48 19.64
CA ARG A 400 5.32 5.76 18.65
C ARG A 400 3.85 5.84 19.02
N THR A 401 3.49 5.54 20.26
CA THR A 401 2.10 5.62 20.74
C THR A 401 1.54 7.05 20.65
N ALA A 402 2.35 8.08 20.94
CA ALA A 402 1.96 9.48 20.75
C ALA A 402 1.62 9.77 19.29
N CYS A 403 2.52 9.43 18.37
CA CYS A 403 2.36 9.68 16.94
C CYS A 403 1.23 8.85 16.30
N GLU A 404 0.95 7.65 16.81
CA GLU A 404 -0.14 6.79 16.33
C GLU A 404 -1.53 7.24 16.79
N THR A 405 -1.60 8.02 17.88
CA THR A 405 -2.87 8.42 18.50
C THR A 405 -3.11 9.93 18.47
N VAL A 406 -2.38 10.67 17.62
CA VAL A 406 -2.50 12.13 17.44
C VAL A 406 -3.96 12.54 17.25
N PHE A 407 -4.71 11.83 16.41
CA PHE A 407 -6.11 12.12 16.09
C PHE A 407 -7.10 11.76 17.21
N MET A 408 -6.68 10.99 18.21
CA MET A 408 -7.48 10.75 19.42
C MET A 408 -7.19 11.79 20.51
N SER A 409 -6.04 12.45 20.41
CA SER A 409 -5.48 13.29 21.47
C SER A 409 -5.58 14.79 21.16
N ILE A 410 -5.67 15.20 19.88
CA ILE A 410 -5.81 16.60 19.45
C ILE A 410 -7.13 16.77 18.70
N THR A 411 -8.03 17.59 19.24
CA THR A 411 -9.39 17.75 18.68
C THR A 411 -9.44 18.67 17.47
N ASN A 412 -8.44 19.54 17.27
CA ASN A 412 -8.34 20.37 16.07
C ASN A 412 -7.67 19.60 14.93
N ILE A 413 -8.41 19.30 13.87
CA ILE A 413 -7.96 18.39 12.81
C ILE A 413 -6.79 18.95 11.97
N SER A 414 -6.71 20.27 11.77
CA SER A 414 -5.59 20.89 11.05
C SER A 414 -4.31 20.84 11.87
N LEU A 415 -4.41 21.04 13.19
CA LEU A 415 -3.29 20.88 14.10
C LEU A 415 -2.88 19.40 14.20
N ALA A 416 -3.85 18.49 14.34
CA ALA A 416 -3.61 17.04 14.40
C ALA A 416 -2.90 16.54 13.14
N MET A 417 -3.33 16.97 11.95
CA MET A 417 -2.63 16.64 10.69
C MET A 417 -1.22 17.21 10.65
N CYS A 418 -1.00 18.45 11.08
CA CYS A 418 0.36 19.01 11.13
C CYS A 418 1.27 18.22 12.08
N VAL A 419 0.79 17.90 13.29
CA VAL A 419 1.54 17.11 14.28
C VAL A 419 1.81 15.70 13.77
N TYR A 420 0.82 15.08 13.11
CA TYR A 420 0.96 13.77 12.48
C TYR A 420 2.00 13.77 11.36
N GLU A 421 2.02 14.80 10.51
CA GLU A 421 3.04 14.96 9.47
C GLU A 421 4.42 15.19 10.10
N ARG A 422 4.55 16.02 11.14
CA ARG A 422 5.83 16.21 11.85
C ARG A 422 6.36 14.91 12.46
N CYS A 423 5.48 14.08 13.02
CA CYS A 423 5.80 12.73 13.47
C CYS A 423 6.33 11.80 12.34
N ARG A 424 6.01 12.08 11.07
CA ARG A 424 6.28 11.18 9.92
C ARG A 424 7.33 11.71 8.94
N SER A 425 7.52 13.03 8.87
CA SER A 425 8.37 13.71 7.89
C SER A 425 9.72 14.15 8.44
N ASP A 426 9.76 14.75 9.65
CA ASP A 426 10.95 15.48 10.16
C ASP A 426 11.29 15.20 11.64
N GLY A 427 10.38 14.61 12.42
CA GLY A 427 10.57 14.39 13.85
C GLY A 427 11.48 13.20 14.14
N VAL A 428 12.80 13.39 14.06
CA VAL A 428 13.73 12.40 14.62
C VAL A 428 13.76 12.59 16.14
N ILE A 429 13.21 11.63 16.89
CA ILE A 429 13.39 11.58 18.34
C ILE A 429 14.75 10.95 18.59
N MET A 430 15.76 11.81 18.72
CA MET A 430 17.14 11.37 18.93
C MET A 430 17.43 11.20 20.42
N CYS A 431 17.80 9.98 20.81
CA CYS A 431 18.43 9.69 22.10
C CYS A 431 19.95 9.83 21.96
N ASP A 432 20.46 11.04 21.68
CA ASP A 432 21.90 11.23 21.49
C ASP A 432 22.64 11.29 22.84
N GLY A 433 23.25 10.17 23.24
CA GLY A 433 24.09 10.07 24.43
C GLY A 433 25.34 10.95 24.44
N GLN A 434 25.69 11.64 23.34
CA GLN A 434 26.81 12.57 23.25
C GLN A 434 26.36 14.03 23.43
N LYS A 435 25.20 14.43 22.88
CA LYS A 435 24.54 15.72 23.20
C LYS A 435 23.94 15.77 24.61
N CYS A 436 23.59 14.63 25.20
CA CYS A 436 23.12 14.55 26.59
C CYS A 436 24.26 14.54 27.65
N LYS A 437 25.54 14.64 27.25
CA LYS A 437 26.71 14.64 28.19
C LYS A 437 27.03 16.00 28.78
N ASP A 438 26.74 17.08 28.07
CA ASP A 438 27.06 18.41 28.55
C ASP A 438 25.88 18.94 29.36
N ASN A 439 26.09 19.12 30.67
CA ASN A 439 25.17 19.80 31.59
C ASN A 439 25.04 21.30 31.22
N SER A 440 24.88 21.67 29.94
CA SER A 440 24.69 23.04 29.47
C SER A 440 23.19 23.37 29.50
N TRP A 441 22.85 23.96 30.65
CA TRP A 441 21.59 24.59 31.01
C TRP A 441 21.02 25.45 29.89
N LEU A 442 19.87 25.07 29.33
CA LEU A 442 18.91 26.00 28.76
C LEU A 442 17.59 25.79 29.51
N GLY A 443 17.30 26.75 30.38
CA GLY A 443 16.24 26.69 31.39
C GLY A 443 16.64 27.52 32.61
N HIS A 444 16.39 28.82 32.51
CA HIS A 444 16.53 29.92 33.49
C HIS A 444 17.13 29.59 34.89
N TYR A 445 18.23 30.27 35.22
CA TYR A 445 18.74 30.40 36.58
C TYR A 445 17.91 31.46 37.32
N THR A 446 17.25 31.09 38.42
CA THR A 446 16.89 32.03 39.49
C THR A 446 17.77 31.72 40.70
N PRO A 447 18.60 32.67 41.17
CA PRO A 447 19.40 32.45 42.37
C PRO A 447 18.48 32.37 43.59
N GLY A 448 18.33 31.18 44.19
CA GLY A 448 17.71 31.02 45.52
C GLY A 448 16.64 29.92 45.68
N SER A 449 16.21 29.24 44.62
CA SER A 449 15.24 28.14 44.75
C SER A 449 15.94 26.82 45.09
N ARG A 450 15.70 26.32 46.31
CA ARG A 450 16.02 24.94 46.71
C ARG A 450 14.98 23.99 46.11
N LEU A 451 15.09 23.72 44.81
CA LEU A 451 14.40 22.59 44.17
C LEU A 451 15.47 21.83 43.37
N ASN A 452 15.94 20.74 43.96
CA ASN A 452 16.91 19.80 43.40
C ASN A 452 16.25 18.78 42.44
N GLU A 453 15.11 19.10 41.83
CA GLU A 453 14.34 18.11 41.09
C GLU A 453 13.86 18.66 39.75
N ALA A 454 14.06 17.80 38.73
CA ALA A 454 13.74 17.91 37.30
C ALA A 454 14.66 18.81 36.46
N ARG A 455 15.46 18.21 35.56
CA ARG A 455 15.91 18.84 34.30
C ARG A 455 16.13 17.79 33.20
N THR A 456 15.05 17.28 32.62
CA THR A 456 15.00 16.84 31.21
C THR A 456 15.23 18.08 30.33
N LYS A 457 16.03 17.95 29.24
CA LYS A 457 16.25 19.03 28.26
C LYS A 457 15.57 18.61 26.95
N TRP A 458 14.88 19.56 26.32
CA TRP A 458 14.40 19.48 24.95
C TRP A 458 14.60 20.82 24.27
N GLU A 459 14.99 20.78 23.00
CA GLU A 459 15.23 21.95 22.16
C GLU A 459 14.72 21.60 20.77
N LEU A 460 13.86 22.45 20.21
CA LEU A 460 13.56 22.44 18.78
C LEU A 460 14.75 23.11 18.10
N ASP A 461 15.56 22.35 17.37
CA ASP A 461 16.52 22.99 16.48
C ASP A 461 15.76 23.65 15.31
N TYR A 462 16.40 24.59 14.61
CA TYR A 462 15.88 25.28 13.43
C TYR A 462 15.45 24.33 12.28
N HIS A 463 15.72 23.02 12.42
CA HIS A 463 15.35 21.96 11.50
C HIS A 463 14.11 21.15 11.90
N GLY A 464 13.49 21.40 13.07
CA GLY A 464 12.25 20.72 13.48
C GLY A 464 12.43 19.37 14.18
N GLU A 465 13.64 19.08 14.67
CA GLU A 465 13.95 17.87 15.43
C GLU A 465 13.66 18.06 16.93
N ILE A 466 13.19 17.01 17.63
CA ILE A 466 12.96 17.02 19.08
C ILE A 466 14.01 16.12 19.76
N PHE A 467 14.83 16.71 20.62
CA PHE A 467 15.79 15.97 21.46
C PHE A 467 15.16 15.64 22.82
N LEU A 468 15.13 14.36 23.19
CA LEU A 468 14.65 13.90 24.51
C LEU A 468 15.81 13.33 25.33
N CYS A 469 16.33 14.08 26.31
CA CYS A 469 17.39 13.61 27.20
C CYS A 469 16.85 13.16 28.57
N MET A 470 17.01 11.88 28.92
CA MET A 470 16.82 11.39 30.30
C MET A 470 18.16 11.33 31.04
N ARG A 471 18.15 11.73 32.31
CA ARG A 471 19.31 11.50 33.20
C ARG A 471 19.36 10.03 33.59
N GLN A 472 20.57 9.47 33.63
CA GLN A 472 20.84 8.03 33.79
C GLN A 472 20.31 7.42 35.11
N ASP A 473 19.93 8.27 36.08
CA ASP A 473 19.59 7.93 37.46
C ASP A 473 18.09 8.09 37.82
N SER A 474 17.20 8.46 36.89
CA SER A 474 15.77 8.58 37.21
C SER A 474 15.06 7.22 37.30
N THR A 475 14.97 6.66 38.50
CA THR A 475 14.14 5.47 38.80
C THR A 475 12.70 5.84 39.16
N SER A 476 12.23 7.04 38.82
CA SER A 476 10.91 7.52 39.25
C SER A 476 9.80 7.01 38.30
N PRO A 477 8.89 6.13 38.78
CA PRO A 477 7.82 5.56 37.97
C PRO A 477 6.73 6.57 37.58
N MET A 478 6.74 7.79 38.15
CA MET A 478 5.77 8.84 37.81
C MET A 478 5.93 9.42 36.40
N TRP A 479 7.03 9.15 35.71
CA TRP A 479 7.32 9.69 34.38
C TRP A 479 7.06 8.72 33.24
N GLU A 480 6.68 7.47 33.53
CA GLU A 480 6.42 6.45 32.49
C GLU A 480 5.12 6.73 31.70
N THR A 481 4.16 7.47 32.26
CA THR A 481 2.83 7.71 31.64
C THR A 481 2.67 9.09 30.99
N LYS A 482 3.68 9.97 31.04
CA LYS A 482 3.55 11.37 30.61
C LYS A 482 4.25 11.73 29.31
N TRP A 483 5.10 10.87 28.79
CA TRP A 483 5.86 11.13 27.55
C TRP A 483 4.96 11.36 26.35
N HIS A 484 3.86 10.62 26.28
CA HIS A 484 2.85 10.75 25.24
C HIS A 484 2.36 12.19 25.08
N ASP A 485 1.91 12.77 26.19
CA ASP A 485 1.32 14.11 26.23
C ASP A 485 2.37 15.18 25.91
N VAL A 486 3.60 15.03 26.43
CA VAL A 486 4.71 15.96 26.19
C VAL A 486 5.10 15.99 24.71
N ILE A 487 5.18 14.83 24.07
CA ILE A 487 5.58 14.73 22.65
C ILE A 487 4.53 15.41 21.75
N LEU A 488 3.25 15.17 22.00
CA LEU A 488 2.16 15.81 21.26
C LEU A 488 2.12 17.33 21.48
N HIS A 489 2.37 17.76 22.71
CA HIS A 489 2.42 19.17 23.09
C HIS A 489 3.53 19.93 22.36
N GLU A 490 4.74 19.37 22.30
CA GLU A 490 5.90 20.02 21.68
C GLU A 490 5.81 20.03 20.15
N PHE A 491 5.33 18.94 19.53
CA PHE A 491 5.06 18.96 18.10
C PHE A 491 3.96 19.98 17.74
N ALA A 492 2.95 20.17 18.60
CA ALA A 492 1.95 21.20 18.37
C ALA A 492 2.56 22.61 18.34
N HIS A 493 3.55 22.91 19.17
CA HIS A 493 4.29 24.18 19.11
C HIS A 493 5.05 24.36 17.78
N SER A 494 5.65 23.30 17.24
CA SER A 494 6.26 23.33 15.90
C SER A 494 5.24 23.60 14.78
N CYS A 495 3.97 23.35 15.06
CA CYS A 495 2.80 23.64 14.24
C CYS A 495 2.12 24.97 14.60
N THR A 496 2.83 25.88 15.30
CA THR A 496 2.40 27.23 15.70
C THR A 496 1.30 27.30 16.77
N TRP A 497 0.97 26.17 17.42
CA TRP A 497 0.06 26.16 18.55
C TRP A 497 0.62 26.97 19.73
N MET A 498 -0.21 27.77 20.38
CA MET A 498 0.11 28.47 21.63
C MET A 498 -0.79 27.97 22.76
N HIS A 499 -0.29 28.06 24.00
CA HIS A 499 -1.07 27.69 25.18
C HIS A 499 -2.38 28.48 25.26
N GLY A 500 -3.44 27.84 25.74
CA GLY A 500 -4.75 28.47 25.90
C GLY A 500 -5.61 28.58 24.63
N MET A 501 -5.13 28.13 23.46
CA MET A 501 -5.91 28.15 22.21
C MET A 501 -7.08 27.14 22.16
N GLY A 502 -7.26 26.30 23.19
CA GLY A 502 -8.39 25.36 23.29
C GLY A 502 -8.41 24.26 22.21
N GLN A 503 -7.30 23.98 21.54
CA GLN A 503 -7.22 23.05 20.40
C GLN A 503 -7.11 21.56 20.80
N GLY A 504 -7.47 21.24 22.04
CA GLY A 504 -7.52 19.87 22.56
C GLY A 504 -6.17 19.22 22.84
N VAL A 505 -5.04 19.92 22.67
CA VAL A 505 -3.69 19.40 22.96
C VAL A 505 -3.57 19.02 24.45
N PRO A 506 -3.07 17.81 24.79
CA PRO A 506 -2.87 17.41 26.16
C PRO A 506 -1.99 18.39 26.95
N PHE A 507 -2.39 18.69 28.18
CA PHE A 507 -1.72 19.65 29.07
C PHE A 507 -0.94 18.89 30.15
N ASP A 508 0.37 19.12 30.28
CA ASP A 508 1.12 18.58 31.42
C ASP A 508 0.80 19.39 32.68
N LYS A 509 0.07 18.77 33.61
CA LYS A 509 -0.27 19.36 34.92
C LYS A 509 0.93 19.64 35.83
N SER A 510 2.16 19.24 35.46
CA SER A 510 3.36 19.60 36.23
C SER A 510 3.70 21.10 36.16
N TRP A 511 3.08 21.84 35.23
CA TRP A 511 3.27 23.28 35.00
C TRP A 511 2.17 24.17 35.59
N ALA A 512 1.28 23.62 36.44
CA ALA A 512 0.13 24.34 37.02
C ALA A 512 0.49 25.50 37.98
N PHE A 513 1.70 26.06 37.91
CA PHE A 513 2.13 27.19 38.73
C PHE A 513 2.48 28.47 37.95
N TYR A 514 2.40 28.48 36.62
CA TYR A 514 2.66 29.70 35.85
C TYR A 514 1.70 29.80 34.66
N ASP A 515 0.52 30.36 34.96
CA ASP A 515 -0.36 31.03 33.97
C ASP A 515 0.31 32.29 33.41
#